data_AF-A0A5N5Z8Q3-F1
#
_entry.id   AF-A0A5N5Z8Q3-F1
#
_cell.length_a   1.000
_cell.length_b   1.000
_cell.length_c   1.000
_cell.angle_alpha   90.00
_cell.angle_beta   90.00
_cell.angle_gamma   90.00
#
_symmetry.space_group_name_H-M   'P 1'
#
loop_
_entity.id
_entity.type
_entity.pdbx_description
1 polymer ?
#
loop_
_entity_poly.entity_id
_entity_poly.type
_entity_poly.pdbx_seq_one_letter_code
_entity_poly.pdbx_strand_id
1 'polypeptide(L)'
;MKAHTKSLFLYNDYKNMIRLQIHWTYFWWFVLGFFIATIVGTQTHELGHIAVAESLGYETKLNYGSMSYNHQGFSRDEDVIAWRKLFEKHGDYDNFTDTQKRVSNLLFDKIKKKYPTNTTYSFYITLGGPAQTILTCFIGLFILAYRTNNRQEYFKLLDWFAVFLSLFILREVFNTVMAGASYVIQGTSYFSGDEFRISRYLGLNSWTIPILTAILGAIIASFVIFMIVPKKYRFSFIFAGFVGSISGYILWFDFFGPWLF
;
A
#
# COMPACT_ATOMS: atom_id res chain seq x y z
N MET A 1 16.01 -43.81 -37.33
CA MET A 1 16.75 -43.53 -36.07
C MET A 1 16.55 -42.09 -35.53
N LYS A 2 15.40 -41.42 -35.79
CA LYS A 2 15.10 -40.05 -35.30
C LYS A 2 13.83 -39.95 -34.42
N ALA A 3 13.08 -41.04 -34.28
CA ALA A 3 11.85 -41.08 -33.49
C ALA A 3 12.09 -41.35 -31.99
N HIS A 4 13.24 -41.93 -31.62
CA HIS A 4 13.52 -42.35 -30.25
C HIS A 4 14.03 -41.22 -29.34
N THR A 5 14.56 -40.13 -29.92
CA THR A 5 15.10 -38.99 -29.18
C THR A 5 14.01 -37.99 -28.77
N LYS A 6 12.89 -37.95 -29.50
CA LYS A 6 11.75 -37.05 -29.19
C LYS A 6 10.92 -37.54 -28.00
N SER A 7 10.83 -38.86 -27.79
CA SER A 7 10.13 -39.40 -26.61
C SER A 7 10.93 -39.19 -25.32
N LEU A 8 12.27 -39.16 -25.37
CA LEU A 8 13.10 -38.90 -24.19
C LEU A 8 13.01 -37.44 -23.70
N PHE A 9 12.86 -36.49 -24.62
CA PHE A 9 12.67 -35.07 -24.28
C PHE A 9 11.31 -34.82 -23.64
N LEU A 10 10.24 -35.44 -24.17
CA LEU A 10 8.91 -35.35 -23.57
C LEU A 10 8.81 -36.10 -22.23
N TYR A 11 9.53 -37.22 -22.06
CA TYR A 11 9.54 -37.97 -20.80
C TYR A 11 10.26 -37.22 -19.67
N ASN A 12 11.31 -36.44 -19.96
CA ASN A 12 11.99 -35.62 -18.96
C ASN A 12 11.21 -34.36 -18.54
N ASP A 13 10.35 -33.81 -19.41
CA ASP A 13 9.51 -32.66 -19.06
C ASP A 13 8.34 -33.05 -18.13
N TYR A 14 7.80 -34.27 -18.25
CA TYR A 14 6.78 -34.77 -17.31
C TYR A 14 7.34 -35.05 -15.91
N LYS A 15 8.66 -35.28 -15.77
CA LYS A 15 9.32 -35.48 -14.47
C LYS A 15 9.60 -34.17 -13.71
N ASN A 16 9.41 -33.03 -14.38
CA ASN A 16 9.27 -31.71 -13.75
C ASN A 16 7.82 -31.44 -13.33
N MET A 17 7.11 -32.47 -12.87
CA MET A 17 6.02 -32.29 -11.91
C MET A 17 6.49 -31.29 -10.85
N ILE A 18 5.70 -30.25 -10.62
CA ILE A 18 5.90 -29.21 -9.61
C ILE A 18 6.30 -29.89 -8.30
N ARG A 19 7.60 -30.04 -8.06
CA ARG A 19 8.10 -30.47 -6.77
C ARG A 19 7.94 -29.25 -5.90
N LEU A 20 6.93 -29.28 -5.04
CA LEU A 20 6.74 -28.33 -3.95
C LEU A 20 7.92 -28.52 -2.99
N GLN A 21 9.07 -27.94 -3.36
CA GLN A 21 10.29 -27.96 -2.59
C GLN A 21 10.54 -26.58 -2.05
N ILE A 22 10.70 -26.51 -0.72
CA ILE A 22 11.09 -25.29 -0.05
C ILE A 22 12.62 -25.22 -0.07
N HIS A 23 13.15 -24.19 -0.70
CA HIS A 23 14.56 -23.85 -0.64
C HIS A 23 14.78 -22.92 0.55
N TRP A 24 15.01 -23.49 1.73
CA TRP A 24 15.09 -22.77 3.00
C TRP A 24 16.06 -21.59 3.01
N THR A 25 17.20 -21.69 2.34
CA THR A 25 18.16 -20.57 2.24
C THR A 25 17.53 -19.35 1.56
N TYR A 26 16.83 -19.54 0.43
CA TYR A 26 16.18 -18.45 -0.28
C TYR A 26 14.88 -18.00 0.39
N PHE A 27 14.19 -18.93 1.05
CA PHE A 27 12.96 -18.64 1.78
C PHE A 27 13.18 -17.51 2.81
N TRP A 28 14.21 -17.58 3.65
CA TRP A 28 14.47 -16.55 4.66
C TRP A 28 14.86 -15.19 4.04
N TRP A 29 15.62 -15.20 2.95
CA TRP A 29 15.91 -13.97 2.19
C TRP A 29 14.66 -13.36 1.59
N PHE A 30 13.73 -14.17 1.09
CA PHE A 30 12.45 -13.67 0.60
C PHE A 30 11.57 -13.15 1.73
N VAL A 31 11.51 -13.82 2.89
CA VAL A 31 10.76 -13.35 4.07
C VAL A 31 11.27 -11.97 4.47
N LEU A 32 12.59 -11.80 4.58
CA LEU A 32 13.20 -10.50 4.88
C LEU A 32 12.90 -9.46 3.79
N GLY A 33 12.96 -9.86 2.51
CA GLY A 33 12.63 -8.98 1.39
C GLY A 33 11.18 -8.49 1.43
N PHE A 34 10.22 -9.38 1.69
CA PHE A 34 8.81 -9.03 1.84
C PHE A 34 8.56 -8.18 3.08
N PHE A 35 9.17 -8.51 4.22
CA PHE A 35 9.12 -7.70 5.44
C PHE A 35 9.55 -6.25 5.17
N ILE A 36 10.73 -6.06 4.55
CA ILE A 36 11.24 -4.73 4.20
C ILE A 36 10.33 -4.05 3.18
N ALA A 37 9.87 -4.77 2.15
CA ALA A 37 8.99 -4.23 1.12
C ALA A 37 7.64 -3.76 1.69
N THR A 38 7.10 -4.42 2.72
CA THR A 38 5.87 -3.97 3.40
C THR A 38 6.06 -2.62 4.09
N ILE A 39 7.19 -2.44 4.79
CA ILE A 39 7.52 -1.17 5.47
C ILE A 39 7.76 -0.08 4.44
N VAL A 40 8.66 -0.33 3.48
CA VAL A 40 8.99 0.63 2.42
C VAL A 40 7.75 0.99 1.62
N GLY A 41 6.96 0.01 1.20
CA GLY A 41 5.73 0.24 0.44
C GLY A 41 4.72 1.08 1.19
N THR A 42 4.57 0.88 2.51
CA THR A 42 3.69 1.72 3.33
C THR A 42 4.21 3.15 3.39
N GLN A 43 5.49 3.34 3.70
CA GLN A 43 6.05 4.69 3.81
C GLN A 43 6.08 5.43 2.48
N THR A 44 6.45 4.76 1.38
CA THR A 44 6.47 5.40 0.07
C THR A 44 5.09 5.76 -0.43
N HIS A 45 4.06 4.98 -0.07
CA HIS A 45 2.67 5.32 -0.38
C HIS A 45 2.26 6.61 0.33
N GLU A 46 2.57 6.74 1.63
CA GLU A 46 2.32 8.00 2.37
C GLU A 46 3.13 9.18 1.81
N LEU A 47 4.38 8.94 1.36
CA LEU A 47 5.18 9.95 0.66
C LEU A 47 4.54 10.38 -0.67
N GLY A 48 3.79 9.50 -1.33
CA GLY A 48 3.01 9.83 -2.52
C GLY A 48 1.93 10.88 -2.22
N HIS A 49 1.20 10.71 -1.10
CA HIS A 49 0.25 11.73 -0.65
C HIS A 49 0.94 13.04 -0.27
N ILE A 50 2.06 12.97 0.45
CA ILE A 50 2.85 14.13 0.88
C ILE A 50 3.34 14.94 -0.32
N ALA A 51 3.91 14.29 -1.34
CA ALA A 51 4.41 14.97 -2.53
C ALA A 51 3.33 15.81 -3.22
N VAL A 52 2.11 15.26 -3.33
CA VAL A 52 0.98 15.99 -3.90
C VAL A 52 0.53 17.12 -2.97
N ALA A 53 0.41 16.87 -1.67
CA ALA A 53 -0.02 17.88 -0.69
C ALA A 53 0.94 19.08 -0.64
N GLU A 54 2.25 18.84 -0.63
CA GLU A 54 3.27 19.90 -0.64
C GLU A 54 3.25 20.69 -1.95
N SER A 55 3.07 20.02 -3.10
CA SER A 55 2.93 20.71 -4.39
C SER A 55 1.71 21.64 -4.46
N LEU A 56 0.69 21.36 -3.65
CA LEU A 56 -0.52 22.17 -3.50
C LEU A 56 -0.41 23.23 -2.38
N GLY A 57 0.76 23.33 -1.73
CA GLY A 57 1.04 24.34 -0.70
C GLY A 57 0.58 23.97 0.71
N TYR A 58 0.33 22.69 1.00
CA TYR A 58 0.00 22.24 2.35
C TYR A 58 1.27 21.95 3.17
N GLU A 59 1.21 22.21 4.48
CA GLU A 59 2.18 21.70 5.45
C GLU A 59 1.84 20.24 5.76
N THR A 60 2.81 19.34 5.63
CA THR A 60 2.60 17.91 5.84
C THR A 60 3.36 17.40 7.06
N LYS A 61 2.88 16.31 7.65
CA LYS A 61 3.59 15.53 8.66
C LYS A 61 3.38 14.05 8.38
N LEU A 62 4.47 13.32 8.22
CA LEU A 62 4.48 11.87 8.10
C LEU A 62 4.33 11.23 9.49
N ASN A 63 3.53 10.19 9.58
CA ASN A 63 3.42 9.29 10.71
C ASN A 63 3.67 7.84 10.23
N TYR A 64 3.86 6.90 11.16
CA TYR A 64 4.25 5.53 10.80
C TYR A 64 3.25 4.77 9.92
N GLY A 65 1.97 5.12 9.92
CA GLY A 65 0.93 4.44 9.15
C GLY A 65 0.01 5.36 8.37
N SER A 66 0.32 6.65 8.35
CA SER A 66 -0.53 7.69 7.75
C SER A 66 0.26 8.98 7.59
N MET A 67 -0.35 9.95 6.93
CA MET A 67 0.13 11.32 6.91
C MET A 67 -0.99 12.28 7.34
N SER A 68 -0.62 13.45 7.88
CA SER A 68 -1.53 14.59 8.05
C SER A 68 -1.11 15.79 7.20
N TYR A 69 -2.06 16.48 6.57
CA TYR A 69 -1.81 17.72 5.82
C TYR A 69 -2.70 18.84 6.38
N ASN A 70 -2.15 20.05 6.47
CA ASN A 70 -2.87 21.23 6.91
C ASN A 70 -2.46 22.46 6.09
N HIS A 71 -3.32 23.48 6.05
CA HIS A 71 -2.95 24.74 5.41
C HIS A 71 -1.72 25.36 6.08
N GLN A 72 -0.95 26.14 5.33
CA GLN A 72 0.19 26.86 5.90
C GLN A 72 -0.22 27.71 7.10
N GLY A 73 0.58 27.63 8.16
CA GLY A 73 0.34 28.34 9.41
C GLY A 73 -0.79 27.77 10.27
N PHE A 74 -1.54 26.74 9.82
CA PHE A 74 -2.65 26.16 10.57
C PHE A 74 -2.25 25.71 11.98
N SER A 75 -1.12 25.00 12.10
CA SER A 75 -0.66 24.50 13.40
C SER A 75 -0.14 25.60 14.34
N ARG A 76 0.09 26.81 13.82
CA ARG A 76 0.58 27.98 14.56
C ARG A 76 -0.53 29.00 14.84
N ASP A 77 -1.73 28.76 14.35
CA ASP A 77 -2.87 29.66 14.47
C ASP A 77 -3.43 29.67 15.89
N GLU A 78 -3.74 30.86 16.43
CA GLU A 78 -4.21 31.02 17.81
C GLU A 78 -5.56 30.33 18.06
N ASP A 79 -6.51 30.40 17.11
CA ASP A 79 -7.81 29.75 17.25
C ASP A 79 -7.63 28.21 17.21
N VAL A 80 -6.75 27.70 16.36
CA VAL A 80 -6.41 26.26 16.28
C VAL A 80 -5.74 25.78 17.57
N ILE A 81 -4.77 26.54 18.11
CA ILE A 81 -4.08 26.21 19.36
C ILE A 81 -5.07 26.22 20.52
N ALA A 82 -5.95 27.23 20.61
CA ALA A 82 -6.99 27.32 21.63
C ALA A 82 -7.96 26.14 21.54
N TRP A 83 -8.37 25.78 20.32
CA TRP A 83 -9.23 24.62 20.08
C TRP A 83 -8.56 23.32 20.52
N ARG A 84 -7.31 23.05 20.12
CA ARG A 84 -6.55 21.86 20.55
C ARG A 84 -6.41 21.75 22.07
N LYS A 85 -6.10 22.87 22.75
CA LYS A 85 -5.98 22.91 24.23
C LYS A 85 -7.27 22.53 24.95
N LEU A 86 -8.45 22.82 24.38
CA LEU A 86 -9.72 22.38 24.96
C LEU A 86 -9.83 20.85 24.97
N PHE A 87 -9.47 20.20 23.86
CA PHE A 87 -9.47 18.74 23.75
C PHE A 87 -8.38 18.08 24.60
N GLU A 88 -7.19 18.67 24.68
CA GLU A 88 -6.13 18.17 25.58
C GLU A 88 -6.56 18.19 27.05
N LYS A 89 -7.30 19.24 27.46
CA LYS A 89 -7.72 19.42 28.86
C LYS A 89 -8.95 18.59 29.24
N HIS A 90 -9.90 18.43 28.32
CA HIS A 90 -11.21 17.87 28.61
C HIS A 90 -11.49 16.52 27.93
N GLY A 91 -10.55 16.05 27.10
CA GLY A 91 -10.70 14.82 26.33
C GLY A 91 -11.70 14.98 25.19
N ASP A 92 -12.58 13.99 25.04
CA ASP A 92 -13.57 13.96 23.98
C ASP A 92 -14.64 15.05 24.11
N TYR A 93 -15.14 15.49 22.95
CA TYR A 93 -16.18 16.52 22.86
C TYR A 93 -17.44 16.19 23.67
N ASP A 94 -17.74 14.90 23.87
CA ASP A 94 -18.89 14.46 24.66
C ASP A 94 -18.78 14.82 26.14
N ASN A 95 -17.55 14.89 26.66
CA ASN A 95 -17.25 15.27 28.05
C ASN A 95 -17.32 16.78 28.29
N PHE A 96 -17.54 17.58 27.25
CA PHE A 96 -17.56 19.04 27.38
C PHE A 96 -18.90 19.49 28.00
N THR A 97 -18.83 20.46 28.90
CA THR A 97 -20.00 21.25 29.35
C THR A 97 -20.60 22.03 28.18
N ASP A 98 -21.87 22.44 28.29
CA ASP A 98 -22.57 23.18 27.23
C ASP A 98 -21.84 24.46 26.82
N THR A 99 -21.23 25.16 27.78
CA THR A 99 -20.41 26.34 27.52
C THR A 99 -19.16 26.00 26.72
N GLN A 100 -18.46 24.92 27.06
CA GLN A 100 -17.28 24.45 26.32
C GLN A 100 -17.65 23.98 24.91
N LYS A 101 -18.78 23.30 24.75
CA LYS A 101 -19.31 22.91 23.42
C LYS A 101 -19.56 24.14 22.55
N ARG A 102 -20.20 25.18 23.11
CA ARG A 102 -20.41 26.46 22.41
C ARG A 102 -19.09 27.12 22.01
N VAL A 103 -18.12 27.23 22.93
CA VAL A 103 -16.81 27.82 22.63
C VAL A 103 -16.07 27.02 21.56
N SER A 104 -16.05 25.69 21.69
CA SER A 104 -15.44 24.78 20.70
C SER A 104 -16.06 24.97 19.32
N ASN A 105 -17.39 25.05 19.21
CA ASN A 105 -18.08 25.25 17.94
C ASN A 105 -17.77 26.62 17.32
N LEU A 106 -17.73 27.68 18.13
CA LEU A 106 -17.36 29.01 17.66
C LEU A 106 -15.92 29.06 17.13
N LEU A 107 -14.97 28.42 17.83
CA LEU A 107 -13.59 28.29 17.36
C LEU A 107 -13.52 27.47 16.08
N PHE A 108 -14.22 26.33 16.02
CA PHE A 108 -14.26 25.47 14.85
C PHE A 108 -14.83 26.19 13.62
N ASP A 109 -15.89 26.98 13.79
CA ASP A 109 -16.49 27.78 12.71
C ASP A 109 -15.52 28.86 12.19
N LYS A 110 -14.76 29.52 13.08
CA LYS A 110 -13.70 30.46 12.69
C LYS A 110 -12.60 29.76 11.91
N ILE A 111 -12.10 28.63 12.43
CA ILE A 111 -11.06 27.83 11.80
C ILE A 111 -11.51 27.37 10.41
N LYS A 112 -12.73 26.84 10.29
CA LYS A 112 -13.29 26.37 9.02
C LYS A 112 -13.45 27.49 7.99
N LYS A 113 -13.78 28.71 8.43
CA LYS A 113 -13.83 29.89 7.55
C LYS A 113 -12.44 30.33 7.12
N LYS A 114 -11.45 30.28 8.01
CA LYS A 114 -10.05 30.67 7.74
C LYS A 114 -9.33 29.65 6.85
N TYR A 115 -9.65 28.38 7.01
CA TYR A 115 -9.00 27.24 6.38
C TYR A 115 -10.03 26.34 5.70
N PRO A 116 -10.67 26.81 4.61
CA PRO A 116 -11.70 26.04 3.92
C PRO A 116 -11.12 24.77 3.32
N THR A 117 -11.84 23.66 3.49
CA THR A 117 -11.46 22.38 2.87
C THR A 117 -11.72 22.43 1.36
N ASN A 118 -10.68 22.19 0.56
CA ASN A 118 -10.82 22.04 -0.89
C ASN A 118 -10.98 20.55 -1.24
N THR A 119 -12.18 20.16 -1.68
CA THR A 119 -12.51 18.76 -2.02
C THR A 119 -11.68 18.26 -3.20
N THR A 120 -11.38 19.12 -4.16
CA THR A 120 -10.55 18.78 -5.32
C THR A 120 -9.09 18.53 -4.91
N TYR A 121 -8.54 19.35 -4.02
CA TYR A 121 -7.18 19.11 -3.50
C TYR A 121 -7.12 17.85 -2.65
N SER A 122 -8.12 17.62 -1.80
CA SER A 122 -8.24 16.37 -1.04
C SER A 122 -8.27 15.13 -1.96
N PHE A 123 -8.99 15.22 -3.09
CA PHE A 123 -9.00 14.17 -4.10
C PHE A 123 -7.63 13.92 -4.72
N TYR A 124 -6.91 14.96 -5.17
CA TYR A 124 -5.57 14.81 -5.73
C TYR A 124 -4.58 14.26 -4.71
N ILE A 125 -4.63 14.73 -3.47
CA ILE A 125 -3.79 14.20 -2.39
C ILE A 125 -4.08 12.72 -2.19
N THR A 126 -5.35 12.32 -2.13
CA THR A 126 -5.77 10.91 -2.01
C THR A 126 -5.26 10.06 -3.19
N LEU A 127 -5.22 10.59 -4.41
CA LEU A 127 -4.65 9.87 -5.56
C LEU A 127 -3.14 9.66 -5.45
N GLY A 128 -2.42 10.48 -4.69
CA GLY A 128 -0.95 10.44 -4.59
C GLY A 128 -0.39 9.09 -4.15
N GLY A 129 -0.97 8.46 -3.13
CA GLY A 129 -0.53 7.16 -2.61
C GLY A 129 -0.71 6.01 -3.62
N PRO A 130 -1.93 5.77 -4.13
CA PRO A 130 -2.17 4.76 -5.15
C PRO A 130 -1.36 5.01 -6.42
N ALA A 131 -1.24 6.26 -6.86
CA ALA A 131 -0.41 6.61 -8.02
C ALA A 131 1.07 6.27 -7.80
N GLN A 132 1.63 6.56 -6.62
CA GLN A 132 3.01 6.21 -6.27
C GLN A 132 3.22 4.68 -6.27
N THR A 133 2.25 3.94 -5.74
CA THR A 133 2.28 2.47 -5.67
C THR A 133 2.27 1.86 -7.07
N ILE A 134 1.36 2.33 -7.94
CA ILE A 134 1.24 1.92 -9.34
C ILE A 134 2.51 2.28 -10.13
N LEU A 135 3.05 3.49 -9.95
CA LEU A 135 4.27 3.93 -10.62
C LEU A 135 5.47 3.04 -10.25
N THR A 136 5.62 2.71 -8.96
CA THR A 136 6.68 1.82 -8.48
C THR A 136 6.57 0.43 -9.10
N CYS A 137 5.35 -0.09 -9.21
CA CYS A 137 5.08 -1.34 -9.90
C CYS A 137 5.54 -1.28 -11.37
N PHE A 138 5.19 -0.21 -12.09
CA PHE A 138 5.59 -0.03 -13.49
C PHE A 138 7.11 0.10 -13.66
N ILE A 139 7.81 0.76 -12.74
CA ILE A 139 9.28 0.81 -12.75
C ILE A 139 9.87 -0.61 -12.64
N GLY A 140 9.35 -1.42 -11.73
CA GLY A 140 9.76 -2.83 -11.60
C GLY A 140 9.51 -3.61 -12.90
N LEU A 141 8.32 -3.48 -13.49
CA LEU A 141 7.96 -4.17 -14.73
C LEU A 141 8.85 -3.74 -15.90
N PHE A 142 9.17 -2.45 -15.99
CA PHE A 142 10.05 -1.91 -17.01
C PHE A 142 11.46 -2.50 -16.92
N ILE A 143 12.03 -2.59 -15.70
CA ILE A 143 13.34 -3.22 -15.47
C ILE A 143 13.31 -4.69 -15.90
N LEU A 144 12.25 -5.43 -15.55
CA LEU A 144 12.11 -6.84 -15.92
C LEU A 144 11.94 -7.03 -17.44
N ALA A 145 11.16 -6.18 -18.09
CA ALA A 145 10.96 -6.22 -19.54
C ALA A 145 12.27 -5.94 -20.29
N TYR A 146 13.02 -4.91 -19.88
CA TYR A 146 14.33 -4.59 -20.45
C TYR A 146 15.31 -5.76 -20.31
N ARG A 147 15.35 -6.41 -19.16
CA ARG A 147 16.25 -7.54 -18.91
C ARG A 147 15.87 -8.81 -19.66
N THR A 148 14.57 -9.06 -19.84
CA THR A 148 14.07 -10.21 -20.62
C THR A 148 14.43 -10.05 -22.09
N ASN A 149 14.30 -8.83 -22.65
CA ASN A 149 14.65 -8.56 -24.04
C ASN A 149 16.16 -8.77 -24.34
N ASN A 150 17.01 -8.49 -23.35
CA ASN A 150 18.46 -8.63 -23.45
C ASN A 150 18.99 -10.06 -23.19
N ARG A 151 18.12 -11.08 -23.14
CA ARG A 151 18.45 -12.52 -23.02
C ARG A 151 19.51 -12.86 -21.96
N GLN A 152 19.44 -12.21 -20.80
CA GLN A 152 20.36 -12.50 -19.69
C GLN A 152 20.14 -13.94 -19.20
N GLU A 153 21.16 -14.78 -19.22
CA GLU A 153 21.05 -16.21 -18.88
C GLU A 153 20.76 -16.48 -17.40
N TYR A 154 21.09 -15.54 -16.49
CA TYR A 154 21.00 -15.72 -15.05
C TYR A 154 20.16 -14.65 -14.35
N PHE A 155 19.40 -15.08 -13.34
CA PHE A 155 18.58 -14.21 -12.52
C PHE A 155 19.44 -13.41 -11.51
N LYS A 156 19.59 -12.13 -11.83
CA LYS A 156 20.24 -11.00 -11.15
C LYS A 156 19.69 -10.75 -9.74
N LEU A 157 20.48 -10.18 -8.82
CA LEU A 157 19.94 -9.47 -7.66
C LEU A 157 19.01 -8.32 -8.11
N LEU A 158 19.36 -7.62 -9.18
CA LEU A 158 18.53 -6.57 -9.78
C LEU A 158 17.17 -7.10 -10.28
N ASP A 159 17.10 -8.36 -10.75
CA ASP A 159 15.82 -8.96 -11.16
C ASP A 159 14.93 -9.21 -9.94
N TRP A 160 15.51 -9.68 -8.83
CA TRP A 160 14.78 -9.84 -7.58
C TRP A 160 14.27 -8.51 -7.05
N PHE A 161 15.10 -7.47 -7.05
CA PHE A 161 14.68 -6.13 -6.67
C PHE A 161 13.51 -5.65 -7.54
N ALA A 162 13.61 -5.80 -8.86
CA ALA A 162 12.54 -5.43 -9.77
C ALA A 162 11.26 -6.25 -9.57
N VAL A 163 11.36 -7.55 -9.23
CA VAL A 163 10.22 -8.37 -8.81
C VAL A 163 9.54 -7.78 -7.59
N PHE A 164 10.29 -7.41 -6.55
CA PHE A 164 9.71 -6.78 -5.36
C PHE A 164 9.03 -5.45 -5.69
N LEU A 165 9.65 -4.59 -6.52
CA LEU A 165 9.02 -3.34 -6.97
C LEU A 165 7.71 -3.59 -7.72
N SER A 166 7.68 -4.56 -8.64
CA SER A 166 6.45 -4.92 -9.37
C SER A 166 5.33 -5.41 -8.46
N LEU A 167 5.67 -5.97 -7.29
CA LEU A 167 4.68 -6.48 -6.33
C LEU A 167 4.12 -5.40 -5.40
N PHE A 168 4.54 -4.13 -5.50
CA PHE A 168 3.93 -3.04 -4.72
C PHE A 168 2.43 -2.89 -5.01
N ILE A 169 2.00 -3.26 -6.21
CA ILE A 169 0.57 -3.29 -6.59
C ILE A 169 -0.28 -4.24 -5.73
N LEU A 170 0.34 -5.16 -4.98
CA LEU A 170 -0.38 -6.01 -4.03
C LEU A 170 -1.02 -5.23 -2.88
N ARG A 171 -0.62 -3.98 -2.61
CA ARG A 171 -1.28 -3.14 -1.61
C ARG A 171 -2.75 -2.89 -1.95
N GLU A 172 -3.07 -2.65 -3.22
CA GLU A 172 -4.44 -2.45 -3.71
C GLU A 172 -5.30 -3.70 -3.49
N VAL A 173 -4.70 -4.86 -3.75
CA VAL A 173 -5.32 -6.18 -3.50
C VAL A 173 -5.55 -6.36 -2.00
N PHE A 174 -4.53 -6.10 -1.19
CA PHE A 174 -4.59 -6.25 0.26
C PHE A 174 -5.67 -5.35 0.88
N ASN A 175 -5.68 -4.05 0.55
CA ASN A 175 -6.66 -3.10 1.05
C ASN A 175 -8.09 -3.54 0.73
N THR A 176 -8.34 -3.98 -0.51
CA THR A 176 -9.66 -4.44 -0.95
C THR A 176 -10.09 -5.73 -0.25
N VAL A 177 -9.18 -6.70 -0.10
CA VAL A 177 -9.45 -7.97 0.60
C VAL A 177 -9.71 -7.73 2.08
N MET A 178 -8.93 -6.87 2.74
CA MET A 178 -9.10 -6.54 4.15
C MET A 178 -10.40 -5.78 4.41
N ALA A 179 -10.77 -4.85 3.51
CA ALA A 179 -12.07 -4.19 3.55
C ALA A 179 -13.22 -5.20 3.37
N GLY A 180 -13.11 -6.11 2.40
CA GLY A 180 -14.08 -7.19 2.19
C GLY A 180 -14.22 -8.13 3.38
N ALA A 181 -13.10 -8.53 3.99
CA ALA A 181 -13.11 -9.36 5.20
C ALA A 181 -13.78 -8.63 6.37
N SER A 182 -13.48 -7.35 6.56
CA SER A 182 -14.11 -6.52 7.59
C SER A 182 -15.61 -6.35 7.35
N TYR A 183 -16.03 -6.17 6.09
CA TYR A 183 -17.45 -6.15 5.71
C TYR A 183 -18.18 -7.43 6.11
N VAL A 184 -17.61 -8.59 5.78
CA VAL A 184 -18.25 -9.90 6.01
C VAL A 184 -18.27 -10.27 7.50
N ILE A 185 -17.19 -9.96 8.23
CA ILE A 185 -17.04 -10.36 9.64
C ILE A 185 -17.71 -9.36 10.59
N GLN A 186 -17.54 -8.06 10.36
CA GLN A 186 -17.95 -7.01 11.30
C GLN A 186 -19.18 -6.22 10.82
N GLY A 187 -19.62 -6.41 9.57
CA GLY A 187 -20.75 -5.67 8.99
C GLY A 187 -20.47 -4.19 8.73
N THR A 188 -19.21 -3.75 8.80
CA THR A 188 -18.82 -2.35 8.61
C THR A 188 -19.03 -1.93 7.16
N SER A 189 -19.84 -0.91 6.90
CA SER A 189 -20.12 -0.42 5.54
C SER A 189 -19.30 0.81 5.14
N TYR A 190 -18.53 1.39 6.07
CA TYR A 190 -17.72 2.58 5.83
C TYR A 190 -16.23 2.25 5.82
N PHE A 191 -15.61 2.36 4.63
CA PHE A 191 -14.19 2.09 4.43
C PHE A 191 -13.42 3.40 4.24
N SER A 192 -12.30 3.52 4.94
CA SER A 192 -11.47 4.72 4.94
C SER A 192 -10.36 4.72 3.89
N GLY A 193 -10.13 3.60 3.18
CA GLY A 193 -9.06 3.45 2.19
C GLY A 193 -9.17 4.40 1.00
N ASP A 194 -8.04 4.67 0.36
CA ASP A 194 -7.92 5.70 -0.68
C ASP A 194 -8.76 5.37 -1.91
N GLU A 195 -8.79 4.12 -2.34
CA GLU A 195 -9.59 3.65 -3.49
C GLU A 195 -11.10 3.84 -3.24
N PHE A 196 -11.54 3.66 -1.99
CA PHE A 196 -12.92 3.90 -1.57
C PHE A 196 -13.26 5.40 -1.53
N ARG A 197 -12.31 6.25 -1.12
CA ARG A 197 -12.46 7.72 -1.18
C ARG A 197 -12.52 8.21 -2.62
N ILE A 198 -11.67 7.69 -3.50
CA ILE A 198 -11.65 8.00 -4.93
C ILE A 198 -13.00 7.62 -5.56
N SER A 199 -13.51 6.42 -5.28
CA SER A 199 -14.82 5.97 -5.79
C SER A 199 -15.95 6.92 -5.40
N ARG A 200 -16.00 7.31 -4.12
CA ARG A 200 -17.03 8.22 -3.59
C ARG A 200 -16.93 9.62 -4.19
N TYR A 201 -15.71 10.14 -4.37
CA TYR A 201 -15.50 11.43 -5.01
C TYR A 201 -16.00 11.44 -6.46
N LEU A 202 -15.81 10.33 -7.20
CA LEU A 202 -16.30 10.18 -8.57
C LEU A 202 -17.81 9.89 -8.67
N GLY A 203 -18.53 9.82 -7.54
CA GLY A 203 -19.95 9.46 -7.52
C GLY A 203 -20.21 8.00 -7.91
N LEU A 204 -19.19 7.14 -7.86
CA LEU A 204 -19.30 5.71 -8.16
C LEU A 204 -19.68 4.92 -6.91
N ASN A 205 -20.08 3.66 -7.10
CA ASN A 205 -20.19 2.73 -5.98
C ASN A 205 -18.82 2.62 -5.28
N SER A 206 -18.81 2.69 -3.95
CA SER A 206 -17.57 2.67 -3.15
C SER A 206 -16.64 1.49 -3.44
N TRP A 207 -17.17 0.39 -4.00
CA TRP A 207 -16.41 -0.80 -4.37
C TRP A 207 -15.83 -0.78 -5.80
N THR A 208 -16.24 0.15 -6.66
CA THR A 208 -15.86 0.12 -8.09
C THR A 208 -14.36 0.28 -8.29
N ILE A 209 -13.73 1.33 -7.76
CA ILE A 209 -12.28 1.53 -7.92
C ILE A 209 -11.46 0.49 -7.14
N PRO A 210 -11.78 0.13 -5.87
CA PRO A 210 -11.08 -0.94 -5.16
C PRO A 210 -11.08 -2.27 -5.91
N ILE A 211 -12.23 -2.70 -6.44
CA ILE A 211 -12.31 -3.98 -7.16
C ILE A 211 -11.50 -3.92 -8.47
N LEU A 212 -11.58 -2.82 -9.22
CA LEU A 212 -10.83 -2.67 -10.47
C LEU A 212 -9.31 -2.69 -10.23
N THR A 213 -8.85 -1.95 -9.23
CA THR A 213 -7.42 -1.90 -8.86
C THR A 213 -6.94 -3.23 -8.27
N ALA A 214 -7.75 -3.91 -7.47
CA ALA A 214 -7.44 -5.25 -6.96
C ALA A 214 -7.36 -6.30 -8.07
N ILE A 215 -8.26 -6.27 -9.06
CA ILE A 215 -8.19 -7.19 -10.21
C ILE A 215 -6.91 -6.92 -11.01
N LEU A 216 -6.61 -5.65 -11.29
CA LEU A 216 -5.39 -5.26 -11.99
C LEU A 216 -4.14 -5.73 -11.23
N GLY A 217 -4.08 -5.48 -9.93
CA GLY A 217 -2.99 -5.90 -9.06
C GLY A 217 -2.83 -7.41 -9.01
N ALA A 218 -3.93 -8.16 -8.93
CA ALA A 218 -3.91 -9.62 -8.94
C ALA A 218 -3.39 -10.18 -10.27
N ILE A 219 -3.79 -9.58 -11.41
CA ILE A 219 -3.31 -9.97 -12.74
C ILE A 219 -1.80 -9.72 -12.85
N ILE A 220 -1.33 -8.53 -12.47
CA ILE A 220 0.09 -8.18 -12.54
C ILE A 220 0.92 -9.07 -11.61
N ALA A 221 0.49 -9.24 -10.35
CA ALA A 221 1.21 -10.07 -9.40
C ALA A 221 1.27 -11.54 -9.86
N SER A 222 0.17 -12.07 -10.39
CA SER A 222 0.13 -13.42 -10.97
C SER A 222 1.09 -13.56 -12.14
N PHE A 223 1.12 -12.57 -13.04
CA PHE A 223 2.07 -12.54 -14.15
C PHE A 223 3.52 -12.56 -13.65
N VAL A 224 3.88 -11.69 -12.70
CA VAL A 224 5.24 -11.64 -12.14
C VAL A 224 5.62 -12.97 -11.48
N ILE A 225 4.76 -13.52 -10.62
CA ILE A 225 5.03 -14.75 -9.87
C ILE A 225 5.13 -15.97 -10.79
N PHE A 226 4.20 -16.14 -11.74
CA PHE A 226 4.10 -17.36 -12.53
C PHE A 226 4.82 -17.31 -13.88
N MET A 227 5.11 -16.12 -14.42
CA MET A 227 5.85 -15.98 -15.67
C MET A 227 7.31 -15.57 -15.45
N ILE A 228 7.59 -14.69 -14.48
CA ILE A 228 8.94 -14.11 -14.31
C ILE A 228 9.77 -14.87 -13.26
N VAL A 229 9.20 -15.14 -12.09
CA VAL A 229 9.97 -15.83 -11.02
C VAL A 229 10.37 -17.24 -11.46
N PRO A 230 11.65 -17.66 -11.28
CA PRO A 230 12.12 -18.98 -11.71
C PRO A 230 11.34 -20.11 -11.03
N LYS A 231 10.91 -21.12 -11.82
CA LYS A 231 10.08 -22.25 -11.36
C LYS A 231 10.58 -22.92 -10.07
N LYS A 232 11.90 -23.09 -9.94
CA LYS A 232 12.55 -23.65 -8.74
C LYS A 232 12.28 -22.88 -7.44
N TYR A 233 12.09 -21.56 -7.50
CA TYR A 233 11.94 -20.72 -6.31
C TYR A 233 10.50 -20.31 -6.02
N ARG A 234 9.55 -20.52 -6.94
CA ARG A 234 8.17 -19.99 -6.85
C ARG A 234 7.47 -20.36 -5.56
N PHE A 235 7.52 -21.63 -5.16
CA PHE A 235 6.82 -22.07 -3.96
C PHE A 235 7.41 -21.42 -2.70
N SER A 236 8.75 -21.37 -2.59
CA SER A 236 9.43 -20.68 -1.48
C SER A 236 9.12 -19.19 -1.48
N PHE A 237 9.03 -18.57 -2.65
CA PHE A 237 8.72 -17.16 -2.81
C PHE A 237 7.28 -16.83 -2.40
N ILE A 238 6.29 -17.61 -2.85
CA ILE A 238 4.88 -17.44 -2.47
C ILE A 238 4.71 -17.63 -0.95
N PHE A 239 5.29 -18.70 -0.41
CA PHE A 239 5.18 -18.99 1.02
C PHE A 239 5.89 -17.91 1.86
N ALA A 240 7.07 -17.45 1.43
CA ALA A 240 7.76 -16.34 2.05
C ALA A 240 6.98 -15.02 1.93
N GLY A 241 6.26 -14.81 0.82
CA GLY A 241 5.38 -13.66 0.63
C GLY A 241 4.29 -13.61 1.68
N PHE A 242 3.66 -14.75 1.96
CA PHE A 242 2.64 -14.85 3.00
C PHE A 242 3.23 -14.57 4.40
N VAL A 243 4.29 -15.28 4.79
CA VAL A 243 4.91 -15.14 6.12
C VAL A 243 5.53 -13.76 6.33
N GLY A 244 6.29 -13.28 5.34
CA GLY A 244 7.01 -12.01 5.39
C GLY A 244 6.08 -10.80 5.38
N SER A 245 5.00 -10.82 4.58
CA SER A 245 4.08 -9.67 4.54
C SER A 245 3.22 -9.59 5.80
N ILE A 246 2.76 -10.72 6.36
CA ILE A 246 2.00 -10.74 7.62
C ILE A 246 2.88 -10.28 8.78
N SER A 247 4.08 -10.85 8.91
CA SER A 247 5.02 -10.44 9.96
C SER A 247 5.46 -8.99 9.79
N GLY A 248 5.70 -8.53 8.55
CA GLY A 248 6.00 -7.13 8.24
C GLY A 248 4.89 -6.18 8.64
N TYR A 249 3.64 -6.51 8.32
CA TYR A 249 2.49 -5.71 8.73
C TYR A 249 2.38 -5.61 10.25
N ILE A 250 2.36 -6.75 10.95
CA ILE A 250 2.21 -6.80 12.42
C ILE A 250 3.36 -6.05 13.10
N LEU A 251 4.61 -6.40 12.77
CA LEU A 251 5.77 -5.79 13.42
C LEU A 251 5.89 -4.30 13.11
N TRP A 252 5.47 -3.84 11.93
CA TRP A 252 5.48 -2.42 11.61
C TRP A 252 4.42 -1.66 12.39
N PHE A 253 3.16 -2.09 12.35
CA PHE A 253 2.06 -1.34 12.95
C PHE A 253 2.00 -1.46 14.47
N ASP A 254 2.42 -2.60 15.05
CA ASP A 254 2.35 -2.84 16.49
C ASP A 254 3.64 -2.50 17.25
N PHE A 255 4.79 -2.44 16.56
CA PHE A 255 6.09 -2.27 17.22
C PHE A 255 6.98 -1.19 16.60
N PHE A 256 7.52 -1.41 15.41
CA PHE A 256 8.55 -0.53 14.84
C PHE A 256 8.04 0.86 14.49
N GLY A 257 6.83 0.96 13.94
CA GLY A 257 6.21 2.22 13.54
C GLY A 257 6.02 3.15 14.75
N PRO A 258 5.28 2.72 15.79
CA PRO A 258 5.11 3.50 17.02
C PRO A 258 6.41 3.80 17.76
N TRP A 259 7.44 2.96 17.62
CA TRP A 259 8.74 3.21 18.25
C TRP A 259 9.58 4.26 17.50
N LEU A 260 9.44 4.37 16.18
CA LEU A 260 10.24 5.26 15.34
C LEU A 260 9.65 6.68 15.21
N PHE A 261 8.34 6.85 15.39
CA PHE A 261 7.58 8.10 15.18
C PHE A 261 7.05 8.68 16.48
#